data_AF-A0AAU7B2U1-F1
#
_entry.id   AF-A0AAU7B2U1-F1
#
_cell.length_a   1.000
_cell.length_b   1.000
_cell.length_c   1.000
_cell.angle_alpha   90.00
_cell.angle_beta   90.00
_cell.angle_gamma   90.00
#
_symmetry.space_group_name_H-M   'P 1'
#
loop_
_entity.id
_entity.type
_entity.pdbx_description
1 polymer ?
#
loop_
_entity_poly.entity_id
_entity_poly.type
_entity_poly.pdbx_seq_one_letter_code
_entity_poly.pdbx_strand_id
1 'polypeptide(L)'
;MSRLHLVRYVLPAVVTVVGIGLMAFGGGEDGLEGGAAVVGAGLSIWLMNFLWRVGVSGDSERDDESAARDYFDRHGHWPDEKPGR
;
A
#
# COMPACT_ATOMS: atom_id res chain seq x y z
N MET A 1 12.69 11.93 9.04
CA MET A 1 11.91 10.80 8.46
C MET A 1 10.44 11.03 8.78
N SER A 2 9.56 11.19 7.79
CA SER A 2 8.12 11.39 8.04
C SER A 2 7.54 10.19 8.81
N ARG A 3 6.61 10.41 9.76
CA ARG A 3 5.95 9.35 10.54
C ARG A 3 5.40 8.23 9.64
N LEU A 4 4.96 8.58 8.43
CA LEU A 4 4.47 7.63 7.43
C LEU A 4 5.55 6.65 6.94
N HIS A 5 6.79 7.09 6.75
CA HIS A 5 7.88 6.19 6.34
C HIS A 5 8.24 5.18 7.43
N LEU A 6 8.14 5.60 8.69
CA LEU A 6 8.41 4.73 9.83
C LEU A 6 7.40 3.59 9.91
N VAL A 7 6.10 3.89 9.79
CA VAL A 7 5.04 2.89 9.86
C VAL A 7 5.00 2.00 8.61
N ARG A 8 5.24 2.56 7.42
CA ARG A 8 5.08 1.83 6.15
C ARG A 8 6.25 0.94 5.78
N TYR A 9 7.47 1.30 6.20
CA TYR A 9 8.68 0.61 5.77
C TYR A 9 9.54 0.14 6.93
N VAL A 10 9.76 0.99 7.95
CA VAL A 10 10.64 0.63 9.06
C VAL A 10 10.01 -0.46 9.92
N LEU A 11 8.74 -0.31 10.29
CA LEU A 11 8.04 -1.32 11.10
C LEU A 11 8.04 -2.71 10.44
N PRO A 12 7.55 -2.90 9.19
CA PRO A 12 7.56 -4.23 8.58
C PRO A 12 8.99 -4.77 8.38
N ALA A 13 9.96 -3.92 8.00
CA ALA A 13 11.35 -4.35 7.86
C ALA A 13 11.94 -4.84 9.18
N VAL A 14 11.70 -4.13 10.29
CA VAL A 14 12.17 -4.54 11.62
C VAL A 14 11.52 -5.86 12.04
N VAL A 15 10.20 -6.00 11.86
CA VAL A 15 9.50 -7.26 12.19
C VAL A 15 10.07 -8.43 11.39
N THR A 16 10.26 -8.26 10.07
CA THR A 16 10.86 -9.29 9.22
C THR A 16 12.29 -9.63 9.65
N VAL A 17 13.13 -8.64 9.95
CA VAL A 17 14.51 -8.86 10.42
C VAL A 17 14.53 -9.60 11.76
N VAL A 18 13.62 -9.29 12.68
CA VAL A 18 13.49 -10.02 13.95
C VAL A 18 13.12 -11.48 13.69
N GLY A 19 12.16 -11.75 12.81
CA GLY A 19 11.81 -13.13 12.43
C GLY A 19 12.97 -13.91 11.81
N ILE A 20 13.76 -13.27 10.94
CA ILE A 20 15.00 -13.86 10.41
C ILE A 20 16.01 -14.14 11.53
N GLY A 21 16.15 -13.23 12.49
CA GLY A 21 16.99 -13.44 13.67
C GLY A 21 16.56 -14.64 14.51
N LEU A 22 15.25 -14.82 14.71
CA LEU A 22 14.72 -16.00 15.40
C LEU A 22 15.04 -17.30 14.67
N MET A 23 14.96 -17.32 13.34
CA MET A 23 15.35 -18.51 12.56
C MET A 23 16.85 -18.78 12.63
N ALA A 24 17.68 -17.73 12.64
CA ALA A 24 19.13 -17.86 12.64
C ALA A 24 19.70 -18.23 14.02
N PHE A 25 19.09 -17.76 15.12
CA PHE A 25 19.66 -17.85 16.46
C PHE A 25 18.77 -18.56 17.48
N GLY A 26 17.49 -18.81 17.17
CA GLY A 26 16.52 -19.42 18.09
C GLY A 26 16.79 -20.91 18.36
N GLY A 27 17.42 -21.60 17.40
CA GLY A 27 17.75 -23.01 17.50
C GLY A 27 16.54 -23.95 17.41
N GLY A 28 16.75 -25.15 16.88
CA GLY A 28 15.71 -26.16 16.76
C GLY A 28 14.57 -25.78 15.80
N GLU A 29 13.51 -26.59 15.86
CA GLU A 29 12.33 -26.45 15.00
C GLU A 29 11.47 -25.25 15.43
N ASP A 30 11.39 -24.99 16.74
CA ASP A 30 10.65 -23.84 17.31
C ASP A 30 11.16 -22.49 16.79
N GLY A 31 12.49 -22.33 16.65
CA GLY A 31 13.10 -21.12 16.10
C GLY A 31 12.75 -20.90 14.62
N LEU A 32 12.66 -22.00 13.84
CA LEU A 32 12.28 -21.96 12.44
C LEU A 32 10.79 -21.65 12.27
N GLU A 33 9.92 -22.35 12.99
CA GLU A 33 8.46 -22.15 12.91
C GLU A 33 8.06 -20.76 13.43
N GLY A 34 8.54 -20.38 14.62
CA GLY A 34 8.26 -19.07 15.20
C GLY A 34 8.84 -17.93 14.36
N GLY A 35 10.06 -18.09 13.86
CA GLY A 35 10.69 -17.09 13.00
C GLY A 35 9.98 -16.94 11.65
N ALA A 36 9.53 -18.03 11.03
CA ALA A 36 8.74 -17.99 9.80
C ALA A 36 7.40 -17.28 10.00
N ALA A 37 6.71 -17.52 11.12
CA ALA A 37 5.47 -16.82 11.46
C ALA A 37 5.69 -15.30 11.60
N VAL A 38 6.78 -14.89 12.26
CA VAL A 38 7.13 -13.46 12.43
C VAL A 38 7.51 -12.81 11.10
N VAL A 39 8.27 -13.51 10.24
CA VAL A 39 8.55 -13.03 8.88
C VAL A 39 7.27 -12.85 8.08
N GLY A 40 6.36 -13.83 8.13
CA GLY A 40 5.05 -13.75 7.52
C GLY A 40 4.29 -12.51 7.97
N ALA A 41 4.23 -12.26 9.28
CA ALA A 41 3.59 -11.06 9.82
C ALA A 41 4.19 -9.75 9.28
N GLY A 42 5.53 -9.63 9.25
CA GLY A 42 6.21 -8.44 8.71
C GLY A 42 5.91 -8.20 7.23
N LEU A 43 5.93 -9.27 6.42
CA LEU A 43 5.58 -9.21 5.00
C LEU A 43 4.10 -8.88 4.77
N SER A 44 3.19 -9.44 5.58
CA SER A 44 1.76 -9.10 5.53
C SER A 44 1.50 -7.63 5.85
N ILE A 45 2.17 -7.07 6.87
CA ILE A 45 2.08 -5.63 7.20
C ILE A 45 2.54 -4.78 6.01
N TRP A 46 3.66 -5.14 5.39
CA TRP A 46 4.16 -4.43 4.22
C TRP A 46 3.19 -4.52 3.04
N LEU A 47 2.69 -5.72 2.74
CA LEU A 47 1.74 -5.97 1.67
C LEU A 47 0.44 -5.18 1.87
N MET A 48 -0.09 -5.14 3.08
CA MET A 48 -1.28 -4.34 3.39
C MET A 48 -1.05 -2.84 3.16
N ASN A 49 0.09 -2.30 3.59
CA ASN A 49 0.45 -0.91 3.32
C ASN A 49 0.57 -0.64 1.81
N PHE A 50 1.13 -1.60 1.07
CA PHE A 50 1.26 -1.51 -0.38
C PHE A 50 -0.10 -1.49 -1.08
N LEU A 51 -0.98 -2.46 -0.75
CA LEU A 51 -2.31 -2.56 -1.33
C LEU A 51 -3.17 -1.34 -1.02
N TRP A 52 -3.09 -0.81 0.20
CA TRP A 52 -3.79 0.42 0.56
C TRP A 52 -3.31 1.62 -0.26
N ARG A 53 -2.00 1.73 -0.52
CA ARG A 53 -1.46 2.78 -1.39
C ARG A 53 -1.99 2.67 -2.82
N VAL A 54 -1.99 1.47 -3.39
CA VAL A 54 -2.47 1.22 -4.76
C VAL A 54 -3.98 1.48 -4.85
N GLY A 55 -4.76 1.06 -3.85
CA GLY A 55 -6.20 1.31 -3.79
C GLY A 55 -6.53 2.80 -3.71
N VAL A 56 -5.86 3.54 -2.83
CA VAL A 56 -6.10 4.98 -2.66
C VAL A 56 -5.68 5.79 -3.89
N SER A 57 -4.62 5.39 -4.61
CA SER A 57 -4.27 6.06 -5.87
C SER A 57 -5.36 5.93 -6.95
N GLY A 58 -6.09 4.82 -6.98
CA GLY A 58 -7.19 4.64 -7.95
C GLY A 58 -8.48 5.37 -7.58
N ASP A 59 -8.64 5.77 -6.32
CA ASP A 59 -9.82 6.51 -5.85
C ASP A 59 -9.85 7.93 -6.46
N SER A 60 -8.70 8.59 -6.54
CA SER A 60 -8.60 9.92 -7.16
C SER A 60 -8.91 9.88 -8.65
N GLU A 61 -8.46 8.87 -9.39
CA GLU A 61 -8.77 8.74 -10.82
C GLU A 61 -10.28 8.53 -11.05
N ARG A 62 -10.95 7.81 -10.15
CA ARG A 62 -12.41 7.65 -10.17
C ARG A 62 -13.15 8.94 -9.87
N ASP A 63 -12.68 9.72 -8.89
CA ASP A 63 -13.26 11.02 -8.56
C ASP A 63 -13.10 12.01 -9.73
N ASP A 64 -11.94 12.02 -10.38
CA ASP A 64 -11.67 12.85 -11.56
C ASP A 64 -12.57 12.46 -12.74
N GLU A 65 -12.75 11.16 -12.99
CA GLU A 65 -13.67 10.67 -14.02
C GLU A 65 -15.13 11.02 -13.69
N SER A 66 -15.53 10.88 -12.43
CA SER A 66 -16.88 11.25 -12.00
C SER A 66 -17.12 12.74 -12.19
N ALA A 67 -16.15 13.59 -11.85
CA ALA A 67 -16.23 15.03 -12.05
C ALA A 67 -16.31 15.41 -13.54
N ALA A 68 -15.57 14.71 -14.41
CA ALA A 68 -15.61 14.92 -15.85
C ALA A 68 -16.99 14.55 -16.45
N ARG A 69 -17.61 13.46 -15.99
CA ARG A 69 -18.98 13.07 -16.39
C ARG A 69 -20.02 14.10 -15.92
N ASP A 70 -19.92 14.52 -14.67
CA ASP A 70 -20.75 15.57 -14.08
C ASP A 70 -20.64 16.91 -14.83
N TYR A 71 -19.46 17.19 -15.40
CA TYR A 71 -19.23 18.35 -16.25
C TYR A 71 -19.90 18.17 -17.62
N PHE A 72 -19.72 17.01 -18.25
CA PHE A 72 -20.33 16.68 -19.54
C PHE A 72 -21.86 16.75 -19.48
N ASP A 73 -22.49 16.18 -18.45
CA ASP A 73 -23.95 16.21 -18.28
C ASP A 73 -24.50 17.64 -18.14
N ARG A 74 -23.69 18.56 -17.59
CA ARG A 74 -24.05 19.97 -17.40
C ARG A 74 -23.78 20.86 -18.61
N HIS A 75 -22.72 20.60 -19.36
CA HIS A 75 -22.23 21.51 -20.41
C HIS A 75 -22.37 20.94 -21.83
N GLY A 76 -22.62 19.63 -21.96
CA GLY A 76 -22.75 18.93 -23.25
C GLY A 76 -21.44 18.72 -23.99
N HIS A 77 -20.29 18.97 -23.35
CA HIS A 77 -18.96 18.72 -23.89
C HIS A 77 -18.00 18.32 -22.77
N TRP A 78 -16.89 17.69 -23.12
CA TRP A 78 -15.89 17.29 -22.13
C TRP A 78 -15.07 18.51 -21.64
N PRO A 79 -14.56 18.49 -20.40
CA PRO A 79 -13.80 19.61 -19.85
C PRO A 79 -12.45 19.86 -20.54
N ASP A 80 -11.89 18.83 -21.19
CA ASP A 80 -10.68 18.89 -22.01
C ASP A 80 -10.96 19.15 -23.50
N GLU A 81 -12.21 19.10 -23.93
CA GLU A 81 -12.63 19.49 -25.28
C GLU A 81 -12.56 21.01 -25.43
N LYS A 82 -11.77 21.48 -26.39
CA LYS A 82 -11.83 22.89 -26.78
C LYS A 82 -13.20 23.14 -27.43
N PRO A 83 -14.01 24.11 -26.95
CA PRO A 83 -15.27 24.42 -27.59
C PRO A 83 -15.00 24.70 -29.07
N GLY A 84 -15.63 23.90 -29.93
CA GLY A 84 -15.50 24.02 -31.38
C GLY A 84 -15.76 25.46 -31.78
N ARG A 85 -14.86 26.03 -32.59
CA ARG A 85 -15.01 27.37 -33.16
C ARG A 85 -16.29 27.51 -33.98
#